data_AF-A0A4Q5R8L1-F1
#
_entry.id   AF-A0A4Q5R8L1-F1
#
_cell.length_a   1.000
_cell.length_b   1.000
_cell.length_c   1.000
_cell.angle_alpha   90.00
_cell.angle_beta   90.00
_cell.angle_gamma   90.00
#
_symmetry.space_group_name_H-M   'P 1'
#
loop_
_entity.id
_entity.type
_entity.pdbx_description
1 polymer ?
#
loop_
_entity_poly.entity_id
_entity_poly.type
_entity_poly.pdbx_seq_one_letter_code
_entity_poly.pdbx_strand_id
1 'polypeptide(L)'
;MKKTANFFPAFRLIHLAQVLGLTLFAIATVIIVRKELQEPVDSSVDRTLQVVVVVFAGLMLFFGFKLFKKRIFRIRESNHIAADKIISYRTACIIWWAMIEAPAFLSFTCFMLTGNYAFFALGIFHLMILIMFAPRKDNIILLLNVSSEELN
;
A
#
# COMPACT_ATOMS: atom_id res chain seq x y z
N MET A 1 -12.24 29.22 18.17
CA MET A 1 -10.97 28.52 17.89
C MET A 1 -11.24 27.03 17.75
N LYS A 2 -11.32 26.50 16.53
CA LYS A 2 -11.36 25.05 16.31
C LYS A 2 -9.94 24.53 16.51
N LYS A 3 -9.74 23.60 17.47
CA LYS A 3 -8.51 22.83 17.61
C LYS A 3 -8.20 22.21 16.24
N THR A 4 -7.16 22.68 15.55
CA THR A 4 -6.59 21.96 14.42
C THR A 4 -5.89 20.75 15.03
N ALA A 5 -6.60 19.61 15.06
CA ALA A 5 -5.97 18.36 15.40
C ALA A 5 -4.86 18.16 14.37
N ASN A 6 -3.61 17.99 14.80
CA ASN A 6 -2.50 17.71 13.90
C ASN A 6 -2.79 16.42 13.10
N PHE A 7 -3.37 16.56 11.90
CA PHE A 7 -3.86 15.44 11.08
C PHE A 7 -2.72 14.70 10.37
N PHE A 8 -1.65 15.42 10.05
CA PHE A 8 -0.52 14.90 9.27
C PHE A 8 0.32 13.84 10.01
N PRO A 9 0.64 13.98 11.31
CA PRO A 9 1.35 12.94 12.08
C PRO A 9 0.59 11.60 12.13
N ALA A 10 -0.72 11.63 12.38
CA ALA A 10 -1.53 10.42 12.43
C ALA A 10 -1.59 9.71 11.07
N PHE A 11 -1.66 10.47 9.98
CA PHE A 11 -1.65 9.94 8.61
C PHE A 11 -0.31 9.28 8.26
N ARG A 12 0.80 9.89 8.65
CA ARG A 12 2.15 9.33 8.47
C ARG A 12 2.38 8.07 9.33
N LEU A 13 1.82 8.03 10.54
CA LEU A 13 1.91 6.87 11.42
C LEU A 13 1.25 5.63 10.81
N ILE A 14 0.09 5.78 10.17
CA ILE A 14 -0.61 4.65 9.52
C ILE A 14 0.22 4.09 8.36
N HIS A 15 0.74 4.95 7.50
CA HIS A 15 1.59 4.52 6.38
C HIS A 15 2.85 3.81 6.88
N LEU A 16 3.50 4.37 7.90
CA LEU A 16 4.67 3.77 8.52
C LEU A 16 4.34 2.39 9.12
N ALA A 17 3.19 2.25 9.78
CA ALA A 17 2.75 0.97 10.33
C ALA A 17 2.55 -0.10 9.24
N GLN A 18 1.96 0.26 8.10
CA GLN A 18 1.80 -0.66 6.95
C GLN A 18 3.16 -1.06 6.36
N VAL A 19 4.06 -0.10 6.14
CA VAL A 19 5.42 -0.39 5.61
C VAL A 19 6.20 -1.28 6.59
N LEU A 20 6.17 -0.97 7.89
CA LEU A 20 6.84 -1.78 8.91
C LEU A 20 6.24 -3.19 9.00
N GLY A 21 4.91 -3.31 9.03
CA GLY A 21 4.22 -4.60 9.07
C GLY A 21 4.59 -5.49 7.89
N LEU A 22 4.55 -4.93 6.68
CA LEU A 22 4.91 -5.65 5.46
C LEU A 22 6.41 -6.01 5.42
N THR A 23 7.29 -5.12 5.92
CA THR A 23 8.74 -5.39 6.01
C THR A 23 9.04 -6.52 6.99
N LEU A 24 8.42 -6.50 8.19
CA LEU A 24 8.58 -7.56 9.19
C LEU A 24 8.06 -8.90 8.65
N PHE A 25 6.94 -8.88 7.93
CA PHE A 25 6.42 -10.08 7.27
C PHE A 25 7.41 -10.62 6.23
N ALA A 26 7.96 -9.77 5.36
CA ALA A 26 8.97 -10.18 4.39
C ALA A 26 10.18 -10.84 5.07
N ILE A 27 10.70 -10.24 6.15
CA ILE A 27 11.81 -10.80 6.93
C ILE A 27 11.43 -12.17 7.53
N ALA A 28 10.23 -12.29 8.11
CA ALA A 28 9.75 -13.54 8.68
C ALA A 28 9.70 -14.66 7.63
N THR A 29 9.20 -14.37 6.41
CA THR A 29 9.16 -15.37 5.33
C THR A 29 10.55 -15.82 4.90
N VAL A 30 11.55 -14.91 4.87
CA VAL A 30 12.95 -15.27 4.57
C VAL A 30 13.52 -16.18 5.65
N ILE A 31 13.25 -15.90 6.93
CA ILE A 31 13.70 -16.75 8.05
C ILE A 31 13.10 -18.15 7.93
N ILE A 32 11.80 -18.26 7.65
CA ILE A 32 11.10 -19.54 7.49
C ILE A 32 11.71 -20.36 6.35
N VAL A 33 11.91 -19.77 5.19
CA VAL A 33 12.48 -20.45 4.01
C VAL A 33 13.96 -20.81 4.22
N ARG A 34 14.77 -19.93 4.80
CA ARG A 34 16.22 -20.16 4.98
C ARG A 34 16.55 -21.16 6.08
N LYS A 35 15.71 -21.26 7.10
CA LYS A 35 15.87 -22.24 8.19
C LYS A 35 15.14 -23.56 7.92
N GLU A 36 14.56 -23.72 6.73
CA GLU A 36 13.80 -24.92 6.34
C GLU A 36 12.75 -25.30 7.39
N LEU A 37 12.09 -24.29 7.98
CA LEU A 37 11.07 -24.50 9.02
C LEU A 37 9.77 -25.09 8.46
N GLN A 38 9.68 -25.23 7.13
CA GLN A 38 8.55 -25.77 6.40
C GLN A 38 9.05 -26.48 5.15
N GLU A 39 8.45 -27.64 4.82
CA GLU A 39 8.68 -28.29 3.53
C GLU A 39 8.01 -27.50 2.39
N PRO A 40 8.74 -27.21 1.30
CA PRO A 40 8.17 -26.53 0.15
C PRO A 40 7.02 -27.34 -0.48
N VAL A 41 6.01 -26.64 -0.95
CA VAL A 41 4.99 -27.23 -1.82
C VAL A 41 5.63 -27.69 -3.12
N ASP A 42 5.08 -28.74 -3.74
CA ASP A 42 5.56 -29.27 -5.02
C ASP A 42 5.72 -28.17 -6.09
N SER A 43 6.91 -28.10 -6.67
CA SER A 43 7.27 -27.20 -7.77
C SER A 43 6.32 -27.22 -8.98
N SER A 44 5.52 -28.27 -9.15
CA SER A 44 4.52 -28.36 -10.22
C SER A 44 3.45 -27.25 -10.15
N VAL A 45 3.17 -26.70 -8.96
CA VAL A 45 2.19 -25.62 -8.79
C VAL A 45 2.77 -24.22 -8.96
N ASP A 46 4.09 -24.06 -8.99
CA ASP A 46 4.77 -22.76 -9.04
C ASP A 46 4.29 -21.91 -10.21
N ARG A 47 4.21 -22.49 -11.40
CA ARG A 47 3.83 -21.76 -12.62
C ARG A 47 2.39 -21.25 -12.54
N THR A 48 1.48 -22.06 -12.00
CA THR A 48 0.07 -21.67 -11.81
C THR A 48 -0.03 -20.54 -10.79
N LEU A 49 0.67 -20.68 -9.65
CA LEU A 49 0.70 -19.64 -8.62
C LEU A 49 1.30 -18.33 -9.13
N GLN A 50 2.40 -18.38 -9.89
CA GLN A 50 3.02 -17.20 -10.48
C GLN A 50 2.04 -16.43 -11.36
N VAL A 51 1.33 -17.12 -12.26
CA VAL A 51 0.32 -16.48 -13.12
C VAL A 51 -0.77 -15.83 -12.29
N VAL A 52 -1.31 -16.54 -11.29
CA VAL A 52 -2.37 -16.02 -10.42
C VAL A 52 -1.90 -14.78 -9.66
N VAL A 53 -0.73 -14.83 -9.02
CA VAL A 53 -0.20 -13.73 -8.21
C VAL A 53 0.14 -12.51 -9.08
N VAL A 54 0.74 -12.70 -10.25
CA VAL A 54 1.06 -11.60 -11.18
C VAL A 54 -0.20 -10.94 -11.73
N VAL A 55 -1.20 -11.73 -12.14
CA VAL A 55 -2.48 -11.18 -12.63
C VAL A 55 -3.18 -10.42 -11.49
N PHE A 56 -3.25 -11.01 -10.30
CA PHE A 56 -3.86 -10.38 -9.13
C PHE A 56 -3.16 -9.06 -8.77
N ALA A 57 -1.82 -9.04 -8.74
CA ALA A 57 -1.02 -7.84 -8.52
C ALA A 57 -1.31 -6.75 -9.56
N GLY A 58 -1.30 -7.10 -10.85
CA GLY A 58 -1.59 -6.18 -11.93
C GLY A 58 -2.99 -5.57 -11.84
N LEU A 59 -4.01 -6.40 -11.55
CA LEU A 59 -5.39 -5.95 -11.36
C LEU A 59 -5.52 -5.02 -10.15
N MET A 60 -4.89 -5.37 -9.02
CA MET A 60 -4.95 -4.56 -7.81
C MET A 60 -4.31 -3.19 -8.01
N LEU A 61 -3.14 -3.11 -8.65
CA LEU A 61 -2.50 -1.85 -8.99
C LEU A 61 -3.34 -1.03 -9.97
N PHE A 62 -3.86 -1.64 -11.04
CA PHE A 62 -4.64 -0.96 -12.06
C PHE A 62 -5.95 -0.39 -11.49
N PHE A 63 -6.75 -1.24 -10.84
CA PHE A 63 -8.03 -0.82 -10.27
C PHE A 63 -7.84 0.10 -9.07
N GLY A 64 -6.82 -0.14 -8.25
CA GLY A 64 -6.51 0.74 -7.13
C GLY A 64 -6.14 2.14 -7.57
N PHE A 65 -5.30 2.28 -8.61
CA PHE A 65 -4.92 3.59 -9.12
C PHE A 65 -6.13 4.31 -9.75
N LYS A 66 -6.96 3.58 -10.51
CA LYS A 66 -8.19 4.13 -11.10
C LYS A 66 -9.17 4.60 -10.03
N LEU A 67 -9.36 3.80 -8.97
CA LEU A 67 -10.22 4.14 -7.84
C LEU A 67 -9.69 5.35 -7.07
N PHE A 68 -8.37 5.39 -6.81
CA PHE A 68 -7.70 6.49 -6.16
C PHE A 68 -7.92 7.79 -6.94
N LYS A 69 -7.57 7.80 -8.24
CA LYS A 69 -7.76 8.97 -9.11
C LYS A 69 -9.21 9.45 -9.13
N LYS A 70 -10.18 8.53 -9.24
CA LYS A 70 -11.61 8.86 -9.21
C LYS A 70 -12.01 9.51 -7.88
N ARG A 71 -11.51 9.01 -6.75
CA ARG A 71 -11.78 9.59 -5.42
C ARG A 71 -11.18 10.98 -5.28
N ILE A 72 -9.93 11.17 -5.68
CA ILE A 72 -9.27 12.48 -5.63
C ILE A 72 -10.02 13.53 -6.44
N PHE A 73 -10.44 13.18 -7.66
CA PHE A 73 -11.21 14.08 -8.51
C PHE A 73 -12.53 14.51 -7.84
N ARG A 74 -13.27 13.54 -7.28
CA ARG A 74 -14.52 13.81 -6.55
C ARG A 74 -14.31 14.68 -5.32
N ILE A 75 -13.21 14.49 -4.58
CA ILE A 75 -12.89 15.31 -3.40
C ILE A 75 -12.58 16.74 -3.83
N ARG A 76 -11.82 16.93 -4.91
CA ARG A 76 -11.46 18.24 -5.43
C ARG A 76 -12.69 19.05 -5.85
N GLU A 77 -13.60 18.41 -6.59
CA GLU A 77 -14.85 19.03 -7.06
C GLU A 77 -15.91 19.22 -5.98
N SER A 78 -15.71 18.66 -4.79
CA SER A 78 -16.67 18.83 -3.70
C SER A 78 -16.65 20.25 -3.14
N ASN A 79 -17.83 20.75 -2.75
CA ASN A 79 -18.00 22.01 -2.02
C ASN A 79 -17.71 21.87 -0.51
N HIS A 80 -17.03 20.79 -0.11
CA HIS A 80 -16.66 20.57 1.29
C HIS A 80 -15.58 21.55 1.75
N ILE A 81 -15.59 21.86 3.05
CA ILE A 81 -14.52 22.62 3.70
C ILE A 81 -13.20 21.83 3.69
N ALA A 82 -12.07 22.52 3.77
CA ALA A 82 -10.73 21.92 3.65
C ALA A 82 -10.50 20.72 4.60
N ALA A 83 -10.97 20.82 5.85
CA ALA A 83 -10.85 19.74 6.83
C ALA A 83 -11.49 18.42 6.36
N ASP A 84 -12.69 18.49 5.76
CA ASP A 84 -13.41 17.31 5.27
C ASP A 84 -12.75 16.73 4.01
N LYS A 85 -12.17 17.60 3.16
CA LYS A 85 -11.37 17.17 2.00
C LYS A 85 -10.13 16.39 2.44
N ILE A 86 -9.43 16.86 3.48
CA ILE A 86 -8.25 16.20 4.04
C ILE A 86 -8.60 14.82 4.63
N ILE A 87 -9.72 14.72 5.35
CA ILE A 87 -10.21 13.43 5.88
C ILE A 87 -10.51 12.46 4.74
N SER A 88 -11.23 12.93 3.71
CA SER A 88 -11.58 12.12 2.55
C SER A 88 -10.35 11.66 1.75
N TYR A 89 -9.34 12.55 1.62
CA TYR A 89 -8.06 12.24 1.00
C TYR A 89 -7.31 11.14 1.76
N ARG A 90 -7.24 11.25 3.09
CA ARG A 90 -6.63 10.21 3.94
C ARG A 90 -7.30 8.86 3.71
N THR A 91 -8.63 8.80 3.67
CA THR A 91 -9.35 7.54 3.38
C THR A 91 -9.01 7.01 1.99
N ALA A 92 -8.92 7.87 0.97
CA ALA A 92 -8.53 7.44 -0.38
C ALA A 92 -7.11 6.85 -0.41
N CYS A 93 -6.16 7.46 0.30
CA CYS A 93 -4.79 6.95 0.40
C CYS A 93 -4.72 5.61 1.14
N ILE A 94 -5.41 5.46 2.27
CA ILE A 94 -5.42 4.18 3.01
C ILE A 94 -5.93 3.04 2.13
N ILE A 95 -6.99 3.28 1.36
CA ILE A 95 -7.51 2.28 0.41
C ILE A 95 -6.48 1.98 -0.66
N TRP A 96 -5.84 3.00 -1.25
CA TRP A 96 -4.79 2.80 -2.26
C TRP A 96 -3.62 1.98 -1.72
N TRP A 97 -3.16 2.28 -0.51
CA TRP A 97 -2.09 1.53 0.16
C TRP A 97 -2.49 0.08 0.41
N ALA A 98 -3.73 -0.18 0.85
CA ALA A 98 -4.23 -1.55 1.04
C ALA A 98 -4.26 -2.34 -0.29
N MET A 99 -4.56 -1.69 -1.41
CA MET A 99 -4.54 -2.33 -2.74
C MET A 99 -3.11 -2.65 -3.22
N ILE A 100 -2.09 -1.93 -2.74
CA ILE A 100 -0.68 -2.28 -2.99
C ILE A 100 -0.21 -3.38 -2.02
N GLU A 101 -0.64 -3.30 -0.76
CA GLU A 101 -0.21 -4.19 0.32
C GLU A 101 -0.74 -5.62 0.16
N ALA A 102 -2.00 -5.78 -0.27
CA ALA A 102 -2.62 -7.10 -0.46
C ALA A 102 -1.83 -8.05 -1.39
N PRO A 103 -1.45 -7.66 -2.63
CA PRO A 103 -0.62 -8.50 -3.48
C PRO A 103 0.80 -8.70 -2.94
N ALA A 104 1.33 -7.78 -2.12
CA ALA A 104 2.63 -7.96 -1.48
C ALA A 104 2.59 -9.10 -0.44
N PHE A 105 1.58 -9.12 0.43
CA PHE A 105 1.38 -10.22 1.38
C PHE A 105 1.19 -11.56 0.69
N LEU A 106 0.37 -11.60 -0.37
CA LEU A 106 0.18 -12.80 -1.17
C LEU A 106 1.51 -13.28 -1.77
N SER A 107 2.30 -12.37 -2.33
CA SER A 107 3.61 -12.69 -2.91
C SER A 107 4.57 -13.26 -1.87
N PHE A 108 4.72 -12.62 -0.71
CA PHE A 108 5.57 -13.16 0.37
C PHE A 108 5.06 -14.50 0.90
N THR A 109 3.75 -14.71 0.94
CA THR A 109 3.15 -15.99 1.34
C THR A 109 3.49 -17.08 0.32
N CYS A 110 3.37 -16.81 -0.99
CA CYS A 110 3.78 -17.75 -2.03
C CYS A 110 5.29 -18.04 -1.99
N PHE A 111 6.14 -17.04 -1.71
CA PHE A 111 7.56 -17.27 -1.46
C PHE A 111 7.79 -18.21 -0.28
N MET A 112 7.09 -18.00 0.84
CA MET A 112 7.18 -18.87 2.02
C MET A 112 6.77 -20.31 1.71
N LEU A 113 5.72 -20.51 0.90
CA LEU A 113 5.22 -21.83 0.54
C LEU A 113 6.09 -22.59 -0.46
N THR A 114 6.76 -21.88 -1.38
CA THR A 114 7.44 -22.48 -2.54
C THR A 114 8.97 -22.38 -2.47
N GLY A 115 9.49 -21.47 -1.65
CA GLY A 115 10.90 -21.07 -1.68
C GLY A 115 11.31 -20.29 -2.94
N ASN A 116 10.36 -19.97 -3.83
CA ASN A 116 10.66 -19.36 -5.12
C ASN A 116 10.84 -17.83 -5.01
N TYR A 117 12.05 -17.38 -5.25
CA TYR A 117 12.45 -15.98 -5.14
C TYR A 117 11.76 -15.03 -6.13
N ALA A 118 11.13 -15.53 -7.19
CA ALA A 118 10.31 -14.70 -8.07
C ALA A 118 9.14 -14.04 -7.32
N PHE A 119 8.50 -14.79 -6.41
CA PHE A 119 7.45 -14.24 -5.55
C PHE A 119 8.02 -13.21 -4.57
N PHE A 120 9.20 -13.46 -4.00
CA PHE A 120 9.84 -12.50 -3.10
C PHE A 120 10.14 -11.18 -3.81
N ALA A 121 10.69 -11.23 -5.03
CA ALA A 121 10.96 -10.06 -5.85
C ALA A 121 9.68 -9.25 -6.14
N LEU A 122 8.57 -9.92 -6.43
CA LEU A 122 7.27 -9.26 -6.64
C LEU A 122 6.72 -8.60 -5.37
N GLY A 123 6.92 -9.24 -4.20
CA GLY A 123 6.58 -8.65 -2.90
C GLY A 123 7.41 -7.39 -2.62
N ILE A 124 8.71 -7.43 -2.87
CA ILE A 124 9.61 -6.26 -2.73
C ILE A 124 9.20 -5.14 -3.69
N PHE A 125 8.81 -5.45 -4.92
CA PHE A 125 8.31 -4.45 -5.87
C PHE A 125 7.11 -3.68 -5.30
N HIS A 126 6.13 -4.38 -4.70
CA HIS A 126 4.99 -3.73 -4.07
C HIS A 126 5.38 -2.95 -2.80
N LEU A 127 6.31 -3.46 -2.00
CA LEU A 127 6.83 -2.72 -0.84
C LEU A 127 7.50 -1.41 -1.28
N MET A 128 8.28 -1.42 -2.36
CA MET A 128 8.88 -0.19 -2.92
C MET A 128 7.83 0.79 -3.41
N ILE A 129 6.78 0.30 -4.10
CA ILE A 129 5.64 1.14 -4.48
C ILE A 129 4.98 1.75 -3.24
N LEU A 130 4.71 0.95 -2.21
CA LEU A 130 4.09 1.43 -0.98
C LEU A 130 4.92 2.55 -0.34
N ILE A 131 6.25 2.39 -0.25
CA ILE A 131 7.17 3.42 0.25
C ILE A 131 7.16 4.67 -0.64
N MET A 132 7.14 4.51 -1.97
CA MET A 132 7.11 5.63 -2.91
C MET A 132 5.85 6.49 -2.74
N PHE A 133 4.71 5.87 -2.44
CA PHE A 133 3.43 6.53 -2.18
C PHE A 133 3.27 7.02 -0.73
N ALA A 134 4.38 7.27 -0.02
CA ALA A 134 4.37 7.88 1.30
C ALA A 134 3.66 9.25 1.29
N PRO A 135 2.94 9.58 2.37
CA PRO A 135 2.21 10.84 2.45
C PRO A 135 3.17 12.04 2.54
N ARG A 136 3.06 12.98 1.60
CA ARG A 136 3.83 14.24 1.56
C ARG A 136 2.87 15.42 1.60
N LYS A 137 3.24 16.47 2.34
CA LYS A 137 2.42 17.70 2.45
C LYS A 137 2.17 18.33 1.08
N ASP A 138 3.21 18.39 0.23
CA ASP A 138 3.13 18.98 -1.11
C ASP A 138 2.11 18.28 -2.00
N ASN A 139 2.01 16.94 -1.91
CA ASN A 139 1.02 16.18 -2.67
C ASN A 139 -0.41 16.56 -2.27
N ILE A 140 -0.65 16.81 -0.97
CA ILE A 140 -1.99 17.16 -0.46
C ILE A 140 -2.39 18.55 -0.99
N ILE A 141 -1.47 19.52 -0.90
CA ILE A 141 -1.67 20.89 -1.41
C ILE A 141 -2.00 20.84 -2.91
N LEU A 142 -1.18 20.14 -3.69
CA LEU A 142 -1.33 20.05 -5.15
C LEU A 142 -2.61 19.31 -5.57
N LEU A 143 -2.92 18.18 -4.94
CA LEU A 143 -4.06 17.33 -5.34
C LEU A 143 -5.40 17.90 -4.89
N LEU A 144 -5.45 18.58 -3.73
CA LEU A 144 -6.69 19.12 -3.17
C LEU A 144 -6.91 20.61 -3.44
N ASN A 145 -5.88 21.33 -3.92
CA ASN A 145 -5.90 22.78 -4.11
C ASN A 145 -6.28 23.53 -2.82
N VAL A 146 -5.66 23.14 -1.71
CA VAL A 146 -5.85 23.72 -0.37
C VAL A 146 -4.62 24.55 0.03
N SER A 147 -4.79 25.58 0.86
CA SER A 147 -3.66 26.44 1.27
C SER A 147 -2.82 25.78 2.36
N SER A 148 -1.54 26.14 2.46
CA SER A 148 -0.61 25.58 3.46
C SER A 148 -0.98 25.91 4.92
N GLU A 149 -1.78 26.96 5.14
CA GLU A 149 -2.27 27.35 6.48
C GLU A 149 -3.33 26.38 7.02
N GLU A 150 -4.05 25.69 6.14
CA GLU A 150 -5.11 24.73 6.52
C GLU A 150 -4.56 23.34 6.93
N LEU A 151 -3.26 23.13 6.80
CA LEU A 151 -2.56 21.86 7.06
C LEU A 151 -1.80 21.81 8.39
N ASN A 152 -1.76 22.90 9.14
CA ASN A 152 -1.11 23.04 10.45
C ASN A 152 -2.16 23.15 11.58
#